data_AF-A0AAW0K5B0-F1
#
_entry.id   AF-A0AAW0K5B0-F1
#
_cell.length_a   1.000
_cell.length_b   1.000
_cell.length_c   1.000
_cell.angle_alpha   90.00
_cell.angle_beta   90.00
_cell.angle_gamma   90.00
#
_symmetry.space_group_name_H-M   'P 1'
#
loop_
_entity.id
_entity.type
_entity.pdbx_description
1 polymer ?
#
loop_
_entity_poly.entity_id
_entity_poly.type
_entity_poly.pdbx_seq_one_letter_code
_entity_poly.pdbx_strand_id
1 'polypeptide(L)'
;MSESTNRQPDDIKKNRHSSKIKQAGIIVASAILVMGIIILGVISYVRKKKLCFKGIMRNDYDNEGRKEDMELPIFDLMAIANATCNFSSNNKLGEGGFGSVYKVNKNMLN
;
A
#
# COMPACT_ATOMS: atom_id res chain seq x y z
N MET A 1 -70.45 -0.51 36.22
CA MET A 1 -69.16 -0.42 36.91
C MET A 1 -68.10 -0.97 35.97
N SER A 2 -67.58 -0.14 35.06
CA SER A 2 -66.67 -0.53 33.99
C SER A 2 -65.29 0.02 34.27
N GLU A 3 -64.45 -0.77 34.94
CA GLU A 3 -63.00 -0.53 35.01
C GLU A 3 -62.33 -1.52 34.08
N SER A 4 -62.30 -1.15 32.81
CA SER A 4 -61.49 -1.80 31.80
C SER A 4 -60.53 -0.77 31.21
N THR A 5 -59.27 -1.19 31.12
CA THR A 5 -58.18 -0.60 30.35
C THR A 5 -57.33 0.48 31.06
N ASN A 6 -56.29 0.02 31.74
CA ASN A 6 -55.01 0.71 31.66
C ASN A 6 -53.85 -0.31 31.62
N ARG A 7 -53.52 -0.77 30.41
CA ARG A 7 -52.32 -1.57 30.14
C ARG A 7 -51.20 -0.63 29.70
N GLN A 8 -50.26 -0.41 30.60
CA GLN A 8 -48.88 0.08 30.45
C GLN A 8 -48.29 -0.12 29.03
N PRO A 9 -48.36 0.90 28.14
CA PRO A 9 -47.76 0.85 26.79
C PRO A 9 -46.28 1.30 26.77
N ASP A 10 -45.79 1.87 27.87
CA ASP A 10 -44.60 2.74 27.85
C ASP A 10 -43.27 1.97 27.96
N ASP A 11 -43.28 0.80 28.62
CA ASP A 11 -42.05 0.02 28.86
C ASP A 11 -41.57 -0.76 27.64
N ILE A 12 -42.49 -1.22 26.79
CA ILE A 12 -42.16 -1.94 25.54
C ILE A 12 -41.46 -1.00 24.55
N LYS A 13 -41.90 0.26 24.50
CA LYS A 13 -41.33 1.28 23.59
C LYS A 13 -39.95 1.74 24.06
N LYS A 14 -39.75 1.87 25.38
CA LYS A 14 -38.47 2.25 26.00
C LYS A 14 -37.36 1.24 25.70
N ASN A 15 -37.64 -0.06 25.75
CA ASN A 15 -36.66 -1.11 25.48
C ASN A 15 -36.31 -1.25 23.98
N ARG A 16 -37.28 -0.96 23.10
CA ARG A 16 -37.05 -0.93 21.65
C ARG A 16 -36.26 0.29 21.19
N HIS A 17 -36.40 1.44 21.85
CA HIS A 17 -35.65 2.65 21.52
C HIS A 17 -34.19 2.56 22.00
N SER A 18 -33.95 2.02 23.19
CA SER A 18 -32.60 1.87 23.75
C SER A 18 -31.73 0.88 22.96
N SER A 19 -32.31 -0.20 22.42
CA SER A 19 -31.59 -1.17 21.58
C SER A 19 -31.19 -0.61 20.21
N LYS A 20 -32.00 0.27 19.61
CA LYS A 20 -31.63 0.99 18.37
C LYS A 20 -30.45 1.94 18.57
N ILE A 21 -30.39 2.65 19.71
CA ILE A 21 -29.26 3.52 20.06
C ILE A 21 -27.98 2.70 20.22
N LYS A 22 -28.07 1.52 20.87
CA LYS A 22 -26.93 0.60 21.00
C LYS A 22 -26.45 0.07 19.64
N GLN A 23 -27.36 -0.28 18.73
CA GLN A 23 -27.00 -0.74 17.39
C GLN A 23 -26.35 0.36 16.54
N ALA A 24 -26.82 1.60 16.64
CA ALA A 24 -26.20 2.73 15.93
C ALA A 24 -24.73 2.92 16.34
N GLY A 25 -24.41 2.75 17.63
CA GLY A 25 -23.03 2.82 18.11
C GLY A 25 -22.11 1.77 17.48
N ILE A 26 -22.59 0.53 17.34
CA ILE A 26 -21.81 -0.56 16.73
C ILE A 26 -21.51 -0.28 15.26
N ILE A 27 -22.49 0.23 14.51
CA ILE A 27 -22.31 0.57 13.08
C ILE A 27 -21.24 1.65 12.92
N VAL A 28 -21.31 2.73 13.70
CA VAL A 28 -20.33 3.82 13.65
C VAL A 28 -18.93 3.32 14.02
N ALA A 29 -18.80 2.54 15.09
CA ALA A 29 -17.52 1.96 15.51
C ALA A 29 -16.92 1.04 14.43
N SER A 30 -17.74 0.21 13.79
CA SER A 30 -17.30 -0.68 12.71
C SER A 30 -16.82 0.09 11.48
N ALA A 31 -17.51 1.17 11.10
CA ALA A 31 -17.13 2.00 9.96
C ALA A 31 -15.79 2.70 10.18
N ILE A 32 -15.54 3.21 11.40
CA ILE A 32 -14.26 3.85 11.77
C ILE A 32 -13.11 2.84 11.70
N LEU A 33 -13.32 1.62 12.19
CA LEU A 33 -12.31 0.57 12.16
C LEU A 33 -11.94 0.17 10.72
N VAL A 34 -12.94 -0.01 9.85
CA VAL A 34 -12.72 -0.31 8.43
C VAL A 34 -11.99 0.84 7.73
N MET A 35 -12.38 2.09 7.97
CA MET A 35 -11.69 3.27 7.43
C MET A 35 -10.24 3.33 7.88
N GLY A 36 -9.97 3.06 9.16
CA GLY A 36 -8.60 3.01 9.70
C GLY A 36 -7.73 1.98 8.98
N ILE A 37 -8.25 0.76 8.75
CA ILE A 37 -7.54 -0.30 8.03
C ILE A 37 -7.27 0.10 6.57
N ILE A 38 -8.24 0.71 5.88
CA ILE A 38 -8.07 1.18 4.50
C ILE A 38 -6.99 2.24 4.43
N ILE A 39 -7.04 3.25 5.30
CA ILE A 39 -6.03 4.34 5.35
C ILE A 39 -4.64 3.77 5.65
N LEU A 40 -4.53 2.88 6.64
CA LEU A 40 -3.26 2.20 6.97
C LEU A 40 -2.74 1.37 5.80
N GLY A 41 -3.63 0.67 5.08
CA GLY A 41 -3.30 -0.10 3.89
C GLY A 41 -2.75 0.78 2.77
N VAL A 42 -3.42 1.90 2.46
CA VAL A 42 -2.99 2.87 1.44
C VAL A 42 -1.66 3.52 1.83
N ILE A 43 -1.52 3.99 3.07
CA ILE A 43 -0.27 4.58 3.56
C ILE A 43 0.85 3.54 3.48
N SER A 44 0.61 2.30 3.91
CA SER A 44 1.60 1.23 3.85
C SER A 44 1.98 0.88 2.41
N TYR A 45 1.01 0.85 1.49
CA TYR A 45 1.25 0.62 0.06
C TYR A 45 2.11 1.73 -0.56
N VAL A 46 1.78 3.00 -0.31
CA VAL A 46 2.56 4.15 -0.80
C VAL A 46 3.95 4.18 -0.17
N ARG A 47 4.06 3.92 1.14
CA ARG A 47 5.35 3.84 1.84
C ARG A 47 6.19 2.68 1.34
N LYS A 48 5.62 1.49 1.08
CA LYS A 48 6.35 0.36 0.50
C LYS A 48 6.85 0.68 -0.90
N LYS A 49 6.05 1.34 -1.74
CA LYS A 49 6.48 1.81 -3.06
C LYS A 49 7.64 2.82 -2.95
N LYS A 50 7.55 3.75 -1.97
CA LYS A 50 8.63 4.72 -1.71
C LYS A 50 9.85 4.12 -1.01
N LEU A 51 9.70 3.03 -0.24
CA LEU A 51 10.78 2.29 0.41
C LEU A 51 11.47 1.32 -0.55
N CYS A 52 10.80 0.83 -1.58
CA CYS A 52 11.47 0.17 -2.70
C CYS A 52 12.36 1.17 -3.44
N PHE A 53 11.86 2.39 -3.68
CA PHE A 53 12.65 3.48 -4.23
C PHE A 53 13.80 3.95 -3.31
N LYS A 54 13.54 4.07 -1.99
CA LYS A 54 14.57 4.48 -1.00
C LYS A 54 15.51 3.35 -0.59
N GLY A 55 15.09 2.09 -0.64
CA GLY A 55 15.85 0.92 -0.19
C GLY A 55 16.97 0.53 -1.16
N ILE A 56 16.79 0.86 -2.44
CA ILE A 56 17.88 0.85 -3.44
C ILE A 56 18.92 1.93 -3.09
N MET A 57 18.49 3.08 -2.55
CA MET A 57 19.36 4.22 -2.22
C MET A 57 19.87 4.24 -0.76
N ARG A 58 19.56 3.23 0.06
CA ARG A 58 19.94 3.19 1.50
C ARG A 58 21.01 2.15 1.84
N ASN A 59 21.57 1.49 0.83
CA ASN A 59 22.69 0.55 1.00
C ASN A 59 24.04 1.11 0.54
N ASP A 60 24.14 2.41 0.24
CA ASP A 60 25.34 2.99 -0.38
C ASP A 60 25.90 4.24 0.33
N TYR A 61 25.69 4.36 1.64
CA TYR A 61 26.29 5.45 2.45
C TYR A 61 26.85 4.95 3.79
N ASP A 62 27.37 3.71 3.82
CA ASP A 62 28.17 3.19 4.96
C ASP A 62 29.56 2.69 4.51
N ASN A 63 30.03 3.15 3.35
CA ASN A 63 31.43 2.97 2.91
C ASN A 63 32.11 4.32 2.63
N GLU A 64 31.84 5.32 3.47
CA GLU A 64 32.57 6.58 3.56
C GLU A 64 33.98 6.33 4.12
N GLY A 65 34.85 5.67 3.34
CA GLY A 65 36.19 5.35 3.83
C GLY A 65 37.20 4.84 2.81
N ARG A 66 36.84 4.61 1.54
CA ARG A 66 37.84 4.20 0.54
C ARG A 66 37.59 4.79 -0.84
N LYS A 67 38.36 5.86 -1.11
CA LYS A 67 39.06 6.13 -2.38
C LYS A 67 38.13 6.51 -3.53
N GLU A 68 37.95 7.79 -3.83
CA GLU A 68 38.83 8.51 -4.76
C GLU A 68 39.19 7.62 -5.97
N ASP A 69 38.66 7.98 -7.15
CA ASP A 69 39.06 7.56 -8.50
C ASP A 69 38.25 6.51 -9.29
N MET A 70 36.93 6.40 -9.07
CA MET A 70 36.03 5.80 -10.06
C MET A 70 34.74 6.61 -10.19
N GLU A 71 34.70 7.56 -11.12
CA GLU A 71 33.44 8.14 -11.65
C GLU A 71 32.68 7.06 -12.44
N LEU A 72 32.24 5.99 -11.77
CA LEU A 72 31.33 5.04 -12.38
C LEU A 72 29.97 5.73 -12.47
N PRO A 73 29.38 5.87 -13.67
CA PRO A 73 28.04 6.39 -13.78
C PRO A 73 27.09 5.48 -12.99
N ILE A 74 26.57 6.00 -11.89
CA ILE A 74 25.60 5.29 -11.06
C ILE A 74 24.26 5.30 -11.81
N PHE A 75 23.88 4.14 -12.32
CA PHE A 75 22.61 3.96 -13.03
C PHE A 75 21.53 3.48 -12.06
N ASP A 76 20.38 4.18 -12.07
CA ASP A 76 19.20 3.75 -11.32
C ASP A 76 18.69 2.40 -11.85
N LEU A 77 18.61 1.39 -10.99
CA LEU A 77 18.08 0.07 -11.33
C LEU A 77 16.64 0.17 -11.86
N MET A 78 15.85 1.14 -11.38
CA MET A 78 14.51 1.37 -11.90
C MET A 78 14.55 1.91 -13.33
N ALA A 79 15.51 2.79 -13.63
CA ALA A 79 15.74 3.26 -14.99
C ALA A 79 16.19 2.11 -15.91
N ILE A 80 17.08 1.22 -15.47
CA ILE A 80 17.50 0.03 -16.23
C ILE A 80 16.32 -0.94 -16.43
N ALA A 81 15.55 -1.21 -15.38
CA ALA A 81 14.37 -2.07 -15.46
C ALA A 81 13.37 -1.47 -16.46
N ASN A 82 13.03 -0.19 -16.37
CA ASN A 82 12.14 0.45 -17.35
C ASN A 82 12.72 0.40 -18.76
N ALA A 83 13.99 0.76 -18.95
CA ALA A 83 14.68 0.72 -20.23
C ALA A 83 14.69 -0.68 -20.86
N THR A 84 14.71 -1.74 -20.07
CA THR A 84 14.66 -3.15 -20.53
C THR A 84 13.25 -3.76 -20.53
N CYS A 85 12.21 -2.96 -20.29
CA CYS A 85 10.83 -3.43 -20.08
C CYS A 85 10.75 -4.53 -19.00
N ASN A 86 11.36 -4.28 -17.86
CA ASN A 86 11.51 -5.15 -16.70
C ASN A 86 12.13 -6.50 -17.06
N PHE A 87 13.23 -6.47 -17.81
CA PHE A 87 13.93 -7.67 -18.30
C PHE A 87 13.02 -8.63 -19.09
N SER A 88 12.15 -8.05 -19.92
CA SER A 88 11.24 -8.83 -20.78
C SER A 88 12.04 -9.77 -21.69
N SER A 89 11.57 -11.01 -21.83
CA SER A 89 12.13 -11.99 -22.77
C SER A 89 12.14 -11.48 -24.22
N ASN A 90 11.20 -10.61 -24.59
CA ASN A 90 11.15 -9.97 -25.91
C ASN A 90 12.35 -9.06 -26.18
N ASN A 91 12.98 -8.54 -25.13
CA ASN A 91 14.18 -7.73 -25.21
C ASN A 91 15.45 -8.56 -24.99
N LYS A 92 15.36 -9.86 -24.72
CA LYS A 92 16.54 -10.71 -24.51
C LYS A 92 17.26 -10.91 -25.84
N LEU A 93 18.55 -10.58 -25.86
CA LEU A 93 19.45 -10.77 -26.99
C LEU A 93 20.13 -12.13 -26.97
N GLY A 94 20.36 -12.69 -25.77
CA GLY A 94 20.98 -14.00 -25.61
C GLY A 94 21.32 -14.31 -24.15
N GLU A 95 21.86 -15.51 -23.94
CA GLU A 95 22.38 -15.96 -22.64
C GLU A 95 23.62 -16.85 -22.87
N GLY A 96 24.64 -16.68 -22.03
CA GLY A 96 25.89 -17.44 -22.11
C GLY A 96 26.75 -17.22 -20.86
N GLY A 97 28.08 -17.36 -20.97
CA GLY A 97 29.00 -17.16 -19.85
C GLY A 97 29.00 -15.76 -19.23
N PHE A 98 28.38 -14.79 -19.91
CA PHE A 98 28.17 -13.43 -19.43
C PHE A 98 26.81 -13.24 -18.72
N GLY A 99 25.96 -14.27 -18.66
CA GLY A 99 24.58 -14.17 -18.20
C GLY A 99 23.62 -13.72 -19.30
N SER A 100 22.40 -13.31 -18.91
CA SER A 100 21.36 -12.85 -19.83
C SER A 100 21.61 -11.41 -20.28
N VAL A 101 21.59 -11.18 -21.59
CA VAL A 101 21.78 -9.85 -22.20
C VAL A 101 20.45 -9.35 -22.74
N TYR A 102 20.10 -8.08 -22.46
CA TYR A 102 18.84 -7.46 -22.89
C TYR A 102 19.08 -6.16 -23.66
N LYS A 103 18.24 -5.91 -24.67
CA LYS A 103 18.19 -4.67 -25.44
C LYS A 103 17.44 -3.59 -24.66
N VAL A 104 17.96 -2.36 -24.74
CA VAL A 104 17.31 -1.16 -24.22
C VAL A 104 16.29 -0.63 -25.23
N ASN A 105 15.07 -0.34 -24.76
CA ASN A 105 14.03 0.35 -25.48
C ASN A 105 14.18 1.87 -25.32
N LYS A 106 14.66 2.53 -26.38
CA LYS A 106 14.90 3.99 -26.38
C LYS A 106 13.62 4.83 -26.22
N ASN A 107 12.46 4.28 -26.55
CA ASN A 107 11.18 4.99 -26.45
C ASN A 107 10.71 5.16 -24.99
N MET A 108 11.40 4.53 -24.03
CA MET A 108 11.07 4.58 -22.60
C MET A 108 11.92 5.58 -21.79
N LEU A 109 12.81 6.32 -22.46
CA LEU A 109 13.74 7.28 -21.83
C LEU A 109 13.38 8.76 -22.10
N ASN A 110 12.15 9.02 -22.54
CA ASN A 110 11.69 10.36 -22.93
C ASN A 110 10.60 10.90 -22.00
#